data_AF-A0A5N5I340-F1
#
_entry.id   AF-A0A5N5I340-F1
#
_cell.length_a   1.000
_cell.length_b   1.000
_cell.length_c   1.000
_cell.angle_alpha   90.00
_cell.angle_beta   90.00
_cell.angle_gamma   90.00
#
_symmetry.space_group_name_H-M   'P 1'
#
loop_
_entity.id
_entity.type
_entity.pdbx_description
1 polymer ?
#
loop_
_entity_poly.entity_id
_entity_poly.type
_entity_poly.pdbx_seq_one_letter_code
_entity_poly.pdbx_strand_id
1 'polypeptide(L)'
;MEAETEQKIEKTVRRILEESDMDEMTEFKIRKQASEELELDLSKPPYRAFVKQVVQSFLEEQNQKEQAAAQKDENPEAEGAQEREYDDNGDLVICRLSAKRKVTLQEFRGKNLVSIREFYFKDGKELPTAKGISLTEEQWSVFKKNVPAIEKAISKMESRI
;
A
#
# COMPACT_ATOMS: atom_id res chain seq x y z
N MET A 1 -1.55 38.08 -11.32
CA MET A 1 -1.38 38.26 -9.86
C MET A 1 0.06 38.71 -9.63
N GLU A 2 0.33 39.40 -8.53
CA GLU A 2 1.72 39.74 -8.17
C GLU A 2 2.41 38.49 -7.65
N ALA A 3 3.60 38.17 -8.16
CA ALA A 3 4.35 36.96 -7.81
C ALA A 3 4.61 36.87 -6.29
N GLU A 4 4.76 38.01 -5.61
CA GLU A 4 4.93 38.07 -4.15
C GLU A 4 3.66 37.64 -3.39
N THR A 5 2.48 37.89 -3.95
CA THR A 5 1.20 37.50 -3.35
C THR A 5 0.97 36.00 -3.51
N GLU A 6 1.28 35.45 -4.69
CA GLU A 6 1.20 34.00 -4.94
C GLU A 6 2.13 33.22 -4.02
N GLN A 7 3.37 33.68 -3.83
CA GLN A 7 4.32 33.05 -2.91
C GLN A 7 3.83 33.07 -1.45
N LYS A 8 3.23 34.17 -1.00
CA LYS A 8 2.64 34.28 0.35
C LYS A 8 1.47 33.31 0.53
N ILE A 9 0.61 33.21 -0.47
CA ILE A 9 -0.54 32.29 -0.46
C ILE A 9 -0.04 30.84 -0.43
N GLU A 10 0.91 30.47 -1.29
CA GLU A 10 1.45 29.11 -1.33
C GLU A 10 2.08 28.71 0.00
N LYS A 11 2.94 29.57 0.57
CA LYS A 11 3.63 29.28 1.83
C LYS A 11 2.65 29.08 2.99
N THR A 12 1.60 29.90 3.04
CA THR A 12 0.57 29.82 4.08
C THR A 12 -0.28 28.56 3.94
N VAL A 13 -0.71 28.25 2.71
CA VAL A 13 -1.51 27.05 2.42
C VAL A 13 -0.72 25.77 2.72
N ARG A 14 0.55 25.68 2.32
CA ARG A 14 1.41 24.52 2.63
C ARG A 14 1.63 24.35 4.14
N ARG A 15 1.84 25.44 4.87
CA ARG A 15 1.97 25.42 6.34
C ARG A 15 0.70 24.87 7.02
N ILE A 16 -0.47 25.33 6.59
CA ILE A 16 -1.77 24.84 7.11
C ILE A 16 -1.94 23.34 6.83
N LEU A 17 -1.55 22.89 5.63
CA LEU A 17 -1.60 21.48 5.24
C LEU A 17 -0.63 20.59 6.04
N GLU A 18 0.51 21.12 6.48
CA GLU A 18 1.50 20.38 7.30
C GLU A 18 1.11 20.32 8.79
N GLU A 19 0.46 21.37 9.32
CA GLU A 19 0.09 21.46 10.74
C GLU A 19 -1.26 20.80 11.05
N SER A 20 -2.10 20.54 10.04
CA SER A 20 -3.46 20.05 10.21
C SER A 20 -3.62 18.59 9.83
N ASP A 21 -4.57 17.91 10.48
CA ASP A 21 -4.94 16.53 10.16
C ASP A 21 -5.60 16.47 8.76
N MET A 22 -5.02 15.66 7.87
CA MET A 22 -5.39 15.55 6.45
C MET A 22 -6.77 14.91 6.25
N ASP A 23 -7.26 14.12 7.22
CA ASP A 23 -8.54 13.41 7.12
C ASP A 23 -9.76 14.31 7.37
N GLU A 24 -9.56 15.48 8.02
CA GLU A 24 -10.64 16.41 8.35
C GLU A 24 -10.65 17.70 7.51
N MET A 25 -9.54 18.01 6.83
CA MET A 25 -9.35 19.26 6.09
C MET A 25 -9.83 19.18 4.64
N THR A 26 -10.75 20.08 4.27
CA THR A 26 -11.22 20.24 2.88
C THR A 26 -10.65 21.51 2.26
N GLU A 27 -10.58 21.58 0.92
CA GLU A 27 -10.14 22.79 0.18
C GLU A 27 -10.83 24.07 0.68
N PHE A 28 -12.12 23.95 1.06
CA PHE A 28 -12.88 25.06 1.60
C PHE A 28 -12.36 25.53 2.97
N LYS A 29 -12.06 24.61 3.89
CA LYS A 29 -11.51 24.94 5.22
C LYS A 29 -10.12 25.54 5.10
N ILE A 30 -9.27 24.97 4.25
CA ILE A 30 -7.91 25.44 3.97
C ILE A 30 -7.95 26.87 3.41
N ARG A 31 -8.80 27.12 2.41
CA ARG A 31 -8.96 28.45 1.82
C ARG A 31 -9.50 29.47 2.84
N LYS A 32 -10.42 29.06 3.72
CA LYS A 32 -10.97 29.92 4.76
C LYS A 32 -9.88 30.33 5.76
N GLN A 33 -9.11 29.38 6.26
CA GLN A 33 -8.02 29.66 7.21
C GLN A 33 -6.91 30.50 6.59
N ALA A 34 -6.49 30.18 5.37
CA ALA A 34 -5.48 30.98 4.67
C ALA A 34 -5.99 32.41 4.36
N SER A 35 -7.29 32.58 4.15
CA SER A 35 -7.91 33.90 3.92
C SER A 35 -7.93 34.75 5.19
N GLU A 36 -8.17 34.11 6.35
CA GLU A 36 -8.14 34.75 7.67
C GLU A 36 -6.71 35.18 8.05
N GLU A 37 -5.71 34.36 7.75
CA GLU A 37 -4.31 34.64 8.09
C GLU A 37 -3.65 35.70 7.19
N LEU A 38 -4.01 35.72 5.90
CA LEU A 38 -3.45 36.69 4.94
C LEU A 38 -4.27 37.98 4.85
N GLU A 39 -5.36 38.10 5.62
CA GLU A 39 -6.35 39.17 5.53
C GLU A 39 -6.80 39.46 4.07
N LEU A 40 -6.86 38.40 3.26
CA LEU A 40 -7.09 38.48 1.82
C LEU A 40 -8.17 37.49 1.39
N ASP A 41 -9.16 37.95 0.63
CA ASP A 41 -10.25 37.09 0.16
C ASP A 41 -9.78 36.14 -0.95
N LEU A 42 -9.50 34.90 -0.55
CA LEU A 42 -9.08 33.83 -1.44
C LEU A 42 -10.25 33.19 -2.21
N SER A 43 -11.50 33.61 -1.98
CA SER A 43 -12.68 33.07 -2.68
C SER A 43 -12.78 33.54 -4.12
N LYS A 44 -12.03 34.60 -4.49
CA LYS A 44 -12.02 35.13 -5.86
C LYS A 44 -11.46 34.09 -6.83
N PRO A 45 -11.97 34.04 -8.08
CA PRO A 45 -11.56 33.04 -9.08
C PRO A 45 -10.05 32.83 -9.25
N PRO A 46 -9.18 33.88 -9.32
CA PRO A 46 -7.75 33.67 -9.50
C PRO A 46 -7.09 32.98 -8.29
N TYR A 47 -7.46 33.37 -7.07
CA TYR A 47 -6.90 32.80 -5.84
C TYR A 47 -7.46 31.42 -5.54
N ARG A 48 -8.76 31.18 -5.84
CA ARG A 48 -9.37 29.87 -5.70
C ARG A 48 -8.69 28.82 -6.58
N ALA A 49 -8.44 29.15 -7.85
CA ALA A 49 -7.74 28.25 -8.76
C ALA A 49 -6.31 27.97 -8.27
N PHE A 50 -5.62 29.00 -7.79
CA PHE A 50 -4.26 28.88 -7.27
C PHE A 50 -4.19 28.02 -6.01
N VAL A 51 -5.07 28.22 -5.02
CA VAL A 51 -5.12 27.39 -3.80
C VAL A 51 -5.41 25.93 -4.14
N LYS A 52 -6.33 25.67 -5.09
CA LYS A 52 -6.59 24.30 -5.56
C LYS A 52 -5.35 23.65 -6.15
N GLN A 53 -4.59 24.39 -6.97
CA GLN A 53 -3.34 23.91 -7.56
C GLN A 53 -2.31 23.57 -6.48
N VAL A 54 -2.14 24.43 -5.47
CA VAL A 54 -1.20 24.21 -4.36
C VAL A 54 -1.57 22.99 -3.52
N VAL A 55 -2.86 22.80 -3.21
CA VAL A 55 -3.35 21.62 -2.49
C VAL A 55 -3.11 20.35 -3.29
N GLN A 56 -3.39 20.37 -4.60
CA GLN A 56 -3.16 19.20 -5.46
C GLN A 56 -1.67 18.86 -5.58
N SER A 57 -0.79 19.86 -5.77
CA SER A 57 0.65 19.61 -5.81
C SER A 57 1.18 19.06 -4.49
N PHE A 58 0.66 19.52 -3.34
CA PHE A 58 1.03 18.99 -2.04
C PHE A 58 0.60 17.52 -1.88
N LEU A 59 -0.63 17.17 -2.28
CA LEU A 59 -1.11 15.78 -2.24
C LEU A 59 -0.31 14.86 -3.16
N GLU A 60 0.06 15.33 -4.36
CA GLU A 60 0.91 14.61 -5.29
C GLU A 60 2.33 14.43 -4.73
N GLU A 61 2.89 15.45 -4.08
CA GLU A 61 4.18 15.36 -3.38
C GLU A 61 4.15 14.39 -2.20
N GLN A 62 3.07 14.35 -1.42
CA GLN A 62 2.91 13.38 -0.32
C GLN A 62 2.80 11.95 -0.87
N ASN A 63 1.97 11.73 -1.88
CA ASN A 63 1.83 10.42 -2.52
C ASN A 63 3.15 9.97 -3.18
N GLN A 64 3.92 10.88 -3.79
CA GLN A 64 5.24 10.55 -4.33
C GLN A 64 6.27 10.26 -3.22
N LYS A 65 6.23 10.96 -2.09
CA LYS A 65 7.07 10.66 -0.92
C LYS A 65 6.71 9.30 -0.31
N GLU A 66 5.42 8.99 -0.20
CA GLU A 66 4.91 7.69 0.25
C GLU A 66 5.33 6.57 -0.72
N GLN A 67 5.18 6.76 -2.03
CA GLN A 67 5.62 5.81 -3.05
C GLN A 67 7.14 5.65 -3.10
N ALA A 68 7.92 6.72 -2.90
CA ALA A 68 9.38 6.68 -2.86
C ALA A 68 9.91 6.07 -1.55
N ALA A 69 9.19 6.24 -0.43
CA ALA A 69 9.45 5.52 0.82
C ALA A 69 9.10 4.03 0.68
N ALA A 70 7.99 3.71 0.02
CA ALA A 70 7.56 2.34 -0.30
C ALA A 70 8.46 1.62 -1.31
N GLN A 71 9.25 2.34 -2.13
CA GLN A 71 10.24 1.75 -3.04
C GLN A 71 11.63 1.56 -2.40
N LYS A 72 11.90 2.16 -1.23
CA LYS A 72 13.16 1.98 -0.48
C LYS A 72 13.07 0.92 0.61
N ASP A 73 11.86 0.52 1.00
CA ASP A 73 11.58 -0.66 1.79
C ASP A 73 10.91 -1.69 0.87
N GLU A 74 11.67 -2.66 0.33
CA GLU A 74 11.10 -3.91 -0.20
C GLU A 74 10.55 -4.73 0.98
N ASN A 75 9.54 -4.18 1.66
CA ASN A 75 8.74 -4.84 2.67
C ASN A 75 7.27 -4.50 2.36
N PRO A 76 6.45 -5.47 1.94
CA PRO A 76 5.16 -5.21 1.34
C PRO A 76 4.12 -4.93 2.43
N GLU A 77 3.91 -3.68 2.78
CA GLU A 77 2.81 -3.28 3.66
C GLU A 77 2.36 -1.86 3.35
N ALA A 78 1.34 -1.76 2.48
CA ALA A 78 0.17 -0.87 2.63
C ALA A 78 -0.51 -0.61 1.27
N GLU A 79 -1.15 -1.64 0.72
CA GLU A 79 -2.37 -1.43 -0.06
C GLU A 79 -3.53 -2.03 0.73
N GLY A 80 -4.24 -1.17 1.46
CA GLY A 80 -5.44 -1.52 2.22
C GLY A 80 -5.15 -2.20 3.57
N ALA A 81 -5.78 -1.71 4.63
CA ALA A 81 -5.83 -2.40 5.92
C ALA A 81 -6.62 -3.71 5.77
N GLN A 82 -5.98 -4.76 5.24
CA GLN A 82 -6.36 -6.14 5.53
C GLN A 82 -5.75 -6.50 6.88
N GLU A 83 -6.59 -6.94 7.83
CA GLU A 83 -6.10 -7.58 9.05
C GLU A 83 -5.10 -8.68 8.67
N ARG A 84 -3.90 -8.63 9.25
CA ARG A 84 -2.91 -9.69 9.06
C ARG A 84 -3.46 -10.97 9.67
N GLU A 85 -3.75 -11.95 8.83
CA GLU A 85 -4.19 -13.28 9.26
C GLU A 85 -2.96 -14.08 9.72
N TYR A 86 -3.03 -14.67 10.91
CA TYR A 86 -2.03 -15.60 11.44
C TYR A 86 -2.68 -16.95 11.69
N ASP A 87 -1.91 -18.03 11.51
CA ASP A 87 -2.40 -19.36 11.81
C ASP A 87 -2.14 -19.81 13.26
N ASP A 88 -2.60 -21.02 13.59
CA ASP A 88 -2.44 -21.61 14.92
C ASP A 88 -0.97 -21.78 15.36
N ASN A 89 0.00 -21.72 14.43
CA ASN A 89 1.43 -21.76 14.73
C ASN A 89 2.05 -20.36 14.85
N GLY A 90 1.28 -19.30 14.60
CA GLY A 90 1.76 -17.91 14.54
C GLY A 90 2.44 -17.55 13.22
N ASP A 91 2.31 -18.39 12.18
CA ASP A 91 2.84 -18.08 10.86
C ASP A 91 1.91 -17.09 10.15
N LEU A 92 2.48 -16.08 9.48
CA LEU A 92 1.71 -15.09 8.73
C LEU A 92 1.07 -15.77 7.50
N VAL A 93 -0.26 -15.69 7.38
CA VAL A 93 -1.01 -16.20 6.25
C VAL A 93 -1.04 -15.14 5.15
N ILE A 94 -0.35 -15.42 4.05
CA ILE A 94 -0.26 -14.51 2.89
C ILE A 94 -1.51 -14.63 2.02
N CYS A 95 -1.97 -15.85 1.75
CA CYS A 95 -3.22 -16.09 1.03
C CYS A 95 -3.75 -17.51 1.23
N ARG A 96 -5.07 -17.69 1.09
CA ARG A 96 -5.72 -19.00 1.04
C ARG A 96 -5.95 -19.40 -0.42
N LEU A 97 -5.32 -20.49 -0.85
CA LEU A 97 -5.47 -21.07 -2.20
C LEU A 97 -6.77 -21.89 -2.31
N SER A 98 -7.22 -22.46 -1.21
CA SER A 98 -8.51 -23.15 -1.07
C SER A 98 -8.91 -23.25 0.40
N ALA A 99 -10.06 -23.84 0.70
CA ALA A 99 -10.49 -24.13 2.07
C ALA A 99 -9.51 -25.02 2.87
N LYS A 100 -8.58 -25.72 2.19
CA LYS A 100 -7.61 -26.63 2.81
C LYS A 100 -6.17 -26.35 2.41
N ARG A 101 -5.88 -25.25 1.69
CA ARG A 101 -4.53 -24.91 1.22
C ARG A 101 -4.27 -23.43 1.39
N LYS A 102 -3.12 -23.08 1.96
CA LYS A 102 -2.69 -21.70 2.17
C LYS A 102 -1.21 -21.52 1.91
N VAL A 103 -0.84 -20.27 1.68
CA VAL A 103 0.53 -19.79 1.62
C VAL A 103 0.84 -19.06 2.91
N THR A 104 1.87 -19.47 3.63
CA THR A 104 2.33 -18.83 4.86
C THR A 104 3.79 -18.40 4.76
N LEU A 105 4.18 -17.36 5.50
CA LEU A 105 5.57 -17.05 5.80
C LEU A 105 5.92 -17.72 7.13
N GLN A 106 6.81 -18.71 7.07
CA GLN A 106 7.21 -19.54 8.21
C GLN A 106 8.68 -19.28 8.55
N GLU A 107 9.02 -19.12 9.84
CA GLU A 107 10.41 -19.13 10.29
C GLU A 107 10.83 -20.55 10.68
N PHE A 108 11.93 -21.05 10.11
CA PHE A 108 12.52 -22.31 10.51
C PHE A 108 14.03 -22.18 10.65
N ARG A 109 14.53 -22.34 11.89
CA ARG A 109 15.96 -22.26 12.24
C ARG A 109 16.60 -20.94 11.76
N GLY A 110 15.93 -19.82 12.00
CA GLY A 110 16.40 -18.49 11.61
C GLY A 110 16.35 -18.21 10.11
N LYS A 111 15.61 -19.02 9.33
CA LYS A 111 15.37 -18.79 7.91
C LYS A 111 13.88 -18.61 7.65
N ASN A 112 13.54 -17.56 6.91
CA ASN A 112 12.19 -17.34 6.42
C ASN A 112 11.94 -18.22 5.19
N LEU A 113 10.80 -18.93 5.20
CA LEU A 113 10.38 -19.84 4.16
C LEU A 113 8.97 -19.47 3.68
N VAL A 114 8.76 -19.47 2.37
CA VAL A 114 7.43 -19.39 1.77
C VAL A 114 6.85 -20.80 1.72
N SER A 115 5.90 -21.09 2.61
CA SER A 115 5.27 -22.42 2.73
C SER A 115 3.95 -22.46 1.97
N ILE A 116 3.86 -23.33 0.96
CA ILE A 116 2.63 -23.63 0.22
C ILE A 116 2.17 -25.03 0.63
N ARG A 117 1.13 -25.13 1.45
CA ARG A 117 0.81 -26.40 2.13
C ARG A 117 -0.69 -26.68 2.24
N GLU A 118 -1.03 -27.97 2.24
CA GLU A 118 -2.36 -28.48 2.56
C GLU A 118 -2.47 -28.77 4.06
N PHE A 119 -3.61 -28.40 4.65
CA PHE A 119 -3.91 -28.53 6.06
C PHE A 119 -5.20 -29.33 6.27
N TYR A 120 -5.38 -29.83 7.49
CA TYR A 120 -6.61 -30.48 7.92
C TYR A 120 -7.00 -29.97 9.30
N PHE A 121 -8.30 -30.02 9.60
CA PHE A 121 -8.81 -29.66 10.92
C PHE A 121 -8.90 -30.89 11.81
N LYS A 122 -8.38 -30.76 13.03
CA LYS A 122 -8.53 -31.76 14.09
C LYS A 122 -8.66 -31.03 15.44
N ASP A 123 -9.69 -31.38 16.21
CA ASP A 123 -9.95 -30.78 17.53
C ASP A 123 -10.02 -29.24 17.51
N GLY A 124 -10.60 -28.68 16.44
CA GLY A 124 -10.73 -27.23 16.23
C GLY A 124 -9.43 -26.53 15.81
N LYS A 125 -8.34 -27.26 15.60
CA LYS A 125 -7.03 -26.72 15.17
C LYS A 125 -6.71 -27.09 13.73
N GLU A 126 -6.08 -26.15 13.02
CA GLU A 126 -5.54 -26.36 11.69
C GLU A 126 -4.14 -26.96 11.79
N LEU A 127 -3.97 -28.19 11.29
CA LEU A 127 -2.70 -28.92 11.32
C LEU A 127 -2.14 -29.12 9.91
N PRO A 128 -0.83 -28.94 9.70
CA PRO A 128 -0.21 -29.15 8.41
C PRO A 128 -0.21 -30.63 8.03
N THR A 129 -0.39 -30.91 6.74
CA THR A 129 -0.15 -32.25 6.17
C THR A 129 1.26 -32.33 5.57
N ALA A 130 1.69 -33.54 5.20
CA ALA A 130 2.91 -33.76 4.43
C ALA A 130 2.83 -33.18 3.00
N LYS A 131 1.62 -32.90 2.47
CA LYS A 131 1.44 -32.36 1.13
C LYS A 131 1.70 -30.85 1.12
N GLY A 132 2.85 -30.46 0.61
CA GLY A 132 3.25 -29.07 0.49
C GLY A 132 4.75 -28.93 0.29
N ILE A 133 5.18 -27.70 0.04
CA ILE A 133 6.59 -27.35 -0.12
C ILE A 133 6.86 -26.05 0.64
N SER A 134 8.04 -25.98 1.26
CA SER A 134 8.54 -24.76 1.88
C SER A 134 9.75 -24.31 1.07
N LEU A 135 9.64 -23.13 0.47
CA LEU A 135 10.64 -22.57 -0.42
C LEU A 135 11.51 -21.58 0.34
N THR A 136 12.82 -21.71 0.20
CA THR A 136 13.76 -20.65 0.57
C THR A 136 13.54 -19.41 -0.29
N GLU A 137 14.05 -18.27 0.15
CA GLU A 137 14.01 -17.02 -0.62
C GLU A 137 14.64 -17.17 -2.03
N GLU A 138 15.76 -17.89 -2.13
CA GLU A 138 16.41 -18.19 -3.41
C GLU A 138 15.50 -19.00 -4.35
N GLN A 139 14.87 -20.06 -3.82
CA GLN A 139 13.93 -20.89 -4.60
C GLN A 139 12.68 -20.10 -5.00
N TRP A 140 12.17 -19.24 -4.11
CA TRP A 140 11.03 -18.35 -4.40
C TRP A 140 11.38 -17.35 -5.51
N SER A 141 12.57 -16.77 -5.49
CA SER A 141 13.06 -15.87 -6.55
C SER A 141 13.12 -16.58 -7.90
N VAL A 142 13.64 -17.81 -7.95
CA VAL A 142 13.65 -18.63 -9.17
C VAL A 142 12.23 -18.95 -9.62
N PHE A 143 11.33 -19.32 -8.72
CA PHE A 143 9.93 -19.59 -9.04
C PHE A 143 9.25 -18.36 -9.66
N LYS A 144 9.33 -17.19 -9.00
CA LYS A 144 8.78 -15.91 -9.47
C LYS A 144 9.24 -15.57 -10.89
N LYS A 145 10.55 -15.71 -11.18
CA LYS A 145 11.10 -15.46 -12.52
C LYS A 145 10.50 -16.35 -13.61
N ASN A 146 10.01 -17.53 -13.25
CA ASN A 146 9.44 -18.49 -14.19
C ASN A 146 7.91 -18.47 -14.26
N VAL A 147 7.21 -17.68 -13.42
CA VAL A 147 5.74 -17.56 -13.44
C VAL A 147 5.19 -17.25 -14.84
N PRO A 148 5.76 -16.31 -15.64
CA PRO A 148 5.24 -16.05 -16.99
C PRO A 148 5.34 -17.27 -17.93
N ALA A 149 6.39 -18.08 -17.78
CA ALA A 149 6.54 -19.32 -18.56
C ALA A 149 5.52 -20.38 -18.12
N ILE A 150 5.22 -20.45 -16.82
CA ILE A 150 4.18 -21.33 -16.25
C ILE A 150 2.79 -20.92 -16.77
N GLU A 151 2.44 -19.63 -16.72
CA GLU A 151 1.16 -19.11 -17.23
C GLU A 151 0.97 -19.42 -18.72
N LYS A 152 2.02 -19.19 -19.52
CA LYS A 152 2.01 -19.55 -20.95
C LYS A 152 1.80 -21.04 -21.17
N ALA A 153 2.35 -21.89 -20.30
CA ALA A 153 2.16 -23.34 -20.39
C ALA A 153 0.72 -23.75 -20.00
N ILE A 154 0.15 -23.15 -18.95
CA ILE A 154 -1.24 -23.38 -18.50
C ILE A 154 -2.22 -23.02 -19.61
N SER A 155 -2.11 -21.81 -20.18
CA SER A 155 -3.01 -21.36 -21.26
C SER A 155 -2.99 -22.30 -22.48
N LYS A 156 -1.82 -22.86 -22.82
CA LYS A 156 -1.69 -23.86 -23.90
C LYS A 156 -2.30 -25.22 -23.56
N MET A 157 -2.39 -25.59 -22.27
CA MET A 157 -3.04 -26.82 -21.85
C MET A 157 -4.56 -26.66 -21.88
N GLU A 158 -5.08 -25.52 -21.45
CA GLU A 158 -6.51 -25.22 -21.46
C GLU A 158 -7.06 -25.15 -22.89
N SER A 159 -6.30 -24.61 -23.85
CA SER A 159 -6.72 -24.58 -25.27
C SER A 159 -6.71 -25.95 -25.97
N ARG A 160 -6.27 -27.02 -25.28
CA ARG A 160 -6.25 -28.40 -25.81
C ARG A 160 -7.41 -29.25 -25.30
N ILE A 161 -8.22 -28.72 -24.40
CA ILE A 161 -9.43 -29.34 -23.84
C ILE A 161 -10.63 -28.76 -24.57
#